data_AF-A0A2G5CYT0-F1
#
_entry.id   AF-A0A2G5CYT0-F1
#
_cell.length_a   1.000
_cell.length_b   1.000
_cell.length_c   1.000
_cell.angle_alpha   90.00
_cell.angle_beta   90.00
_cell.angle_gamma   90.00
#
_symmetry.space_group_name_H-M   'P 1'
#
loop_
_entity.id
_entity.type
_entity.pdbx_description
1 polymer ?
#
loop_
_entity_poly.entity_id
_entity_poly.type
_entity_poly.pdbx_seq_one_letter_code
_entity_poly.pdbx_strand_id
1 'polypeptide(L)'
;MVISNEEVLSSTITSELEYNRADELKAFDDTKKGVKGLVDLGLKKIPNIFIRQPDELNQKSDELDQTDIQIPFIDLQGDHQEVIDKIMKASEEWGFFQVVNHGVPLSVLDEMTEGVIRFNEQDDEEKKKYHTRDRAKKVWYNSNFDLYVSKAANWRDTLTVNMIRSDPMNPEELPTACRDITIEYAKNITVLGDALFELLSEGLGLKPDHLKKMNCTESINILSHYYPACPEPELTLGITEHTDVVFLTILLQNDIGGLQVFHKNRWVDVHPTPGALVVNIGDLLQITSNDRLKSVEHRVLANHAGPRISVGCFLTTRFDVEAEPNGPIKELISESSPPVYRQFSNKEYVDYFFTQGHGGKRCLDRFKV
;
A
#
# COMPACT_ATOMS: atom_id res chain seq x y z
N MET A 1 50.34 52.29 -25.10
CA MET A 1 50.12 50.91 -25.59
C MET A 1 49.57 50.09 -24.43
N VAL A 2 48.28 49.77 -24.54
CA VAL A 2 47.50 48.65 -23.95
C VAL A 2 47.56 48.45 -22.43
N ILE A 3 46.48 48.91 -21.79
CA ILE A 3 46.06 48.56 -20.44
C ILE A 3 45.11 47.34 -20.54
N SER A 4 45.33 46.41 -19.60
CA SER A 4 44.47 45.37 -19.02
C SER A 4 43.81 44.28 -19.88
N ASN A 5 44.20 43.04 -19.54
CA ASN A 5 43.36 41.84 -19.50
C ASN A 5 42.12 42.09 -18.62
N GLU A 6 40.98 42.37 -19.23
CA GLU A 6 39.62 42.17 -18.69
C GLU A 6 38.66 42.54 -19.84
N GLU A 7 37.63 41.73 -20.09
CA GLU A 7 36.77 41.71 -21.31
C GLU A 7 37.48 41.09 -22.54
N VAL A 8 37.46 39.77 -22.73
CA VAL A 8 36.28 39.04 -23.23
C VAL A 8 36.11 37.73 -22.45
N LEU A 9 35.59 37.85 -21.24
CA LEU A 9 34.87 36.80 -20.52
C LEU A 9 33.37 36.99 -20.85
N SER A 10 32.92 36.49 -21.98
CA SER A 10 31.49 36.31 -22.27
C SER A 10 31.31 35.38 -23.48
N SER A 11 31.42 34.09 -23.22
CA SER A 11 30.65 33.08 -23.96
C SER A 11 30.54 31.84 -23.09
N THR A 12 29.70 31.96 -22.08
CA THR A 12 29.07 30.91 -21.32
C THR A 12 28.45 29.90 -22.28
N ILE A 13 29.06 28.74 -22.49
CA ILE A 13 28.36 27.51 -22.89
C ILE A 13 29.04 26.33 -22.18
N THR A 14 28.98 26.32 -20.86
CA THR A 14 28.76 25.06 -20.15
C THR A 14 27.29 24.75 -20.34
N SER A 15 26.96 23.87 -21.28
CA SER A 15 25.62 23.30 -21.36
C SER A 15 25.44 22.42 -20.12
N GLU A 16 24.94 23.00 -19.03
CA GLU A 16 24.10 22.24 -18.12
C GLU A 16 22.99 21.68 -18.99
N LEU A 17 23.05 20.37 -19.29
CA LEU A 17 21.94 19.68 -19.92
C LEU A 17 20.72 19.95 -19.04
N GLU A 18 19.76 20.69 -19.59
CA GLU A 18 18.51 21.01 -18.90
C GLU A 18 17.89 19.70 -18.41
N TYR A 19 17.74 19.57 -17.09
CA TYR A 19 17.25 18.34 -16.48
C TYR A 19 15.86 18.01 -17.04
N ASN A 20 15.75 16.87 -17.71
CA ASN A 20 14.50 16.35 -18.22
C ASN A 20 14.05 15.14 -17.38
N ARG A 21 13.06 15.36 -16.51
CA ARG A 21 12.46 14.31 -15.68
C ARG A 21 11.92 13.15 -16.50
N ALA A 22 11.34 13.40 -17.68
CA ALA A 22 10.76 12.34 -18.51
C ALA A 22 11.83 11.37 -19.04
N ASP A 23 13.00 11.90 -19.40
CA ASP A 23 14.13 11.08 -19.85
C ASP A 23 14.71 10.26 -18.69
N GLU A 24 14.82 10.83 -17.48
CA GLU A 24 15.30 10.10 -16.30
C GLU A 24 14.32 8.99 -15.89
N LEU A 25 13.00 9.26 -15.88
CA LEU A 25 11.97 8.25 -15.64
C LEU A 25 12.06 7.09 -16.64
N LYS A 26 12.18 7.42 -17.93
CA LYS A 26 12.28 6.43 -18.99
C LYS A 26 13.55 5.60 -18.85
N ALA A 27 14.70 6.24 -18.58
CA ALA A 27 15.96 5.55 -18.37
C ALA A 27 15.90 4.59 -17.18
N PHE A 28 15.29 5.00 -16.07
CA PHE A 28 15.06 4.15 -14.90
C PHE A 28 14.16 2.95 -15.23
N ASP A 29 13.01 3.18 -15.87
CA ASP A 29 12.03 2.14 -16.19
C ASP A 29 12.55 1.13 -17.23
N ASP A 30 13.32 1.61 -18.22
CA ASP A 30 13.95 0.79 -19.26
C ASP A 30 14.98 -0.20 -18.69
N THR A 31 15.56 0.08 -17.50
CA THR A 31 16.44 -0.89 -16.83
C THR A 31 15.67 -2.15 -16.45
N LYS A 32 14.39 -2.00 -16.08
CA LYS A 32 13.53 -3.04 -15.52
C LYS A 32 14.08 -3.70 -14.25
N LYS A 33 15.09 -3.10 -13.61
CA LYS A 33 15.75 -3.66 -12.42
C LYS A 33 15.12 -3.15 -11.12
N GLY A 34 14.47 -1.99 -11.20
CA GLY A 34 13.86 -1.34 -10.03
C GLY A 34 14.88 -0.61 -9.16
N VAL A 35 14.44 -0.16 -7.99
CA VAL A 35 15.23 0.58 -7.00
C VAL A 35 16.36 -0.27 -6.44
N LYS A 36 16.16 -1.58 -6.27
CA LYS A 36 17.23 -2.48 -5.85
C LYS A 36 18.38 -2.49 -6.85
N GLY A 37 18.08 -2.50 -8.15
CA GLY A 37 19.11 -2.43 -9.20
C GLY A 37 19.91 -1.13 -9.15
N LEU A 38 19.32 -0.04 -8.66
CA LEU A 38 20.02 1.21 -8.40
C LEU A 38 20.97 1.09 -7.19
N VAL A 39 20.53 0.43 -6.12
CA VAL A 39 21.34 0.19 -4.91
C VAL A 39 22.50 -0.77 -5.19
N ASP A 40 22.28 -1.81 -5.98
CA ASP A 40 23.33 -2.77 -6.38
C ASP A 40 24.46 -2.10 -7.19
N LEU A 41 24.22 -0.93 -7.79
CA LEU A 41 25.24 -0.11 -8.46
C LEU A 41 26.08 0.75 -7.49
N GLY A 42 25.80 0.72 -6.18
CA GLY A 42 26.56 1.45 -5.17
C GLY A 42 26.32 2.96 -5.17
N LEU A 43 25.09 3.39 -5.52
CA LEU A 43 24.72 4.80 -5.50
C LEU A 43 24.91 5.43 -4.12
N LYS A 44 25.49 6.63 -4.10
CA LYS A 44 25.66 7.46 -2.90
C LYS A 44 24.61 8.55 -2.76
N LYS A 45 23.86 8.81 -3.83
CA LYS A 45 22.80 9.80 -3.91
C LYS A 45 21.62 9.23 -4.66
N ILE A 46 20.40 9.61 -4.28
CA ILE A 46 19.20 9.17 -4.97
C ILE A 46 19.01 9.99 -6.27
N PRO A 47 18.51 9.38 -7.36
CA PRO A 47 18.13 10.10 -8.58
C PRO A 47 17.04 11.16 -8.34
N ASN A 48 17.00 12.20 -9.17
CA ASN A 48 16.09 13.34 -8.96
C ASN A 48 14.61 12.94 -9.02
N ILE A 49 14.27 11.90 -9.79
CA ILE A 49 12.90 11.35 -9.83
C ILE A 49 12.37 10.86 -8.48
N PHE A 50 13.22 10.57 -7.48
CA PHE A 50 12.82 10.13 -6.14
C PHE A 50 12.77 11.26 -5.11
N ILE A 51 13.38 12.41 -5.42
CA ILE A 51 13.46 13.55 -4.51
C ILE A 51 12.09 14.21 -4.40
N ARG A 52 11.62 14.38 -3.16
CA ARG A 52 10.36 15.04 -2.85
C ARG A 52 10.54 16.49 -2.49
N GLN A 53 9.49 17.27 -2.71
CA GLN A 53 9.46 18.64 -2.22
C GLN A 53 9.35 18.66 -0.68
N PRO A 54 9.93 19.66 0.00
CA PRO A 54 9.95 19.70 1.47
C PRO A 54 8.58 19.66 2.15
N ASP A 55 7.52 20.14 1.48
CA ASP A 55 6.13 20.10 1.96
C ASP A 55 5.51 18.69 1.92
N GLU A 56 5.98 17.82 1.02
CA GLU A 56 5.58 16.39 0.99
C GLU A 56 6.28 15.56 2.08
N LEU A 57 7.41 16.06 2.59
CA LEU A 57 8.22 15.39 3.61
C LEU A 57 7.86 15.88 5.02
N ASN A 58 7.62 17.19 5.17
CA ASN A 58 7.35 17.85 6.44
C ASN A 58 5.85 18.02 6.71
N GLN A 59 5.31 17.10 7.49
CA GLN A 59 4.29 17.42 8.49
C GLN A 59 4.85 16.91 9.82
N LYS A 60 5.58 17.80 10.51
CA LYS A 60 6.24 17.49 11.78
C LYS A 60 5.24 16.81 12.72
N SER A 61 5.50 15.56 13.10
CA SER A 61 5.07 15.10 14.40
C SER A 61 5.72 16.05 15.40
N ASP A 62 4.93 16.88 16.09
CA ASP A 62 5.47 17.66 17.20
C ASP A 62 6.30 16.71 18.08
N GLU A 63 7.54 17.08 18.39
CA GLU A 63 8.50 16.30 19.21
C GLU A 63 8.05 16.13 20.67
N LEU A 64 6.76 16.34 20.95
CA LEU A 64 6.13 16.23 22.26
C LEU A 64 5.42 14.86 22.36
N ASP A 65 6.03 13.97 23.15
CA ASP A 65 5.50 12.68 23.61
C ASP A 65 5.03 11.69 22.53
N GLN A 66 5.96 11.22 21.69
CA GLN A 66 5.75 10.08 20.78
C GLN A 66 5.56 8.72 21.50
N THR A 67 5.77 8.64 22.82
CA THR A 67 5.98 7.35 23.50
C THR A 67 4.72 6.54 23.80
N ASP A 68 3.53 7.14 23.81
CA ASP A 68 2.33 6.43 24.32
C ASP A 68 1.23 6.18 23.27
N ILE A 69 1.42 6.63 22.03
CA ILE A 69 0.36 6.57 21.01
C ILE A 69 0.71 5.50 19.99
N GLN A 70 -0.01 4.39 20.07
CA GLN A 70 0.09 3.25 19.17
C GLN A 70 -1.29 2.88 18.66
N ILE A 71 -1.31 2.28 17.47
CA ILE A 71 -2.55 1.69 16.96
C ILE A 71 -3.02 0.57 17.91
N PRO A 72 -4.34 0.35 18.06
CA PRO A 72 -4.87 -0.71 18.92
C PRO A 72 -4.27 -2.09 18.60
N PHE A 73 -4.03 -2.89 19.65
CA PHE A 73 -3.50 -4.24 19.56
C PHE A 73 -4.55 -5.23 20.06
N ILE A 74 -4.93 -6.19 19.23
CA ILE A 74 -6.10 -7.05 19.44
C ILE A 74 -5.71 -8.52 19.37
N ASP A 75 -6.04 -9.26 20.44
CA ASP A 75 -5.93 -10.72 20.47
C ASP A 75 -7.22 -11.36 19.94
N LEU A 76 -7.15 -12.06 18.81
CA LEU A 76 -8.32 -12.68 18.17
C LEU A 76 -8.80 -13.96 18.88
N GLN A 77 -8.08 -14.47 19.87
CA GLN A 77 -8.52 -15.58 20.73
C GLN A 77 -9.20 -15.11 22.03
N GLY A 78 -9.43 -13.81 22.18
CA GLY A 78 -10.18 -13.25 23.29
C GLY A 78 -11.67 -13.64 23.30
N ASP A 79 -12.42 -13.13 24.29
CA ASP A 79 -13.88 -13.26 24.29
C ASP A 79 -14.49 -12.64 23.03
N HIS A 80 -15.42 -13.34 22.39
CA HIS A 80 -15.97 -12.97 21.07
C HIS A 80 -16.55 -11.54 21.06
N GLN A 81 -17.31 -11.17 22.08
CA GLN A 81 -17.93 -9.84 22.13
C GLN A 81 -16.86 -8.77 22.40
N GLU A 82 -15.91 -9.04 23.29
CA GLU A 82 -14.79 -8.11 23.54
C GLU A 82 -13.94 -7.88 22.29
N VAL A 83 -13.71 -8.92 21.48
CA VAL A 83 -12.97 -8.82 20.22
C VAL A 83 -13.73 -7.94 19.23
N ILE A 84 -15.04 -8.15 19.07
CA ILE A 84 -15.89 -7.30 18.22
C ILE A 84 -15.81 -5.84 18.68
N ASP A 85 -15.99 -5.57 19.97
CA ASP A 85 -16.00 -4.21 20.51
C ASP A 85 -14.64 -3.51 20.28
N LYS A 86 -13.53 -4.23 20.47
CA LYS A 86 -12.17 -3.71 20.20
C LYS A 86 -11.94 -3.43 18.73
N ILE A 87 -12.36 -4.33 17.84
CA ILE A 87 -12.24 -4.16 16.39
C ILE A 87 -13.06 -2.97 15.92
N MET A 88 -14.31 -2.85 16.37
CA MET A 88 -15.19 -1.74 16.01
C MET A 88 -14.61 -0.41 16.48
N LYS A 89 -14.20 -0.33 17.75
CA LYS A 89 -13.57 0.89 18.27
C LYS A 89 -12.31 1.27 17.49
N ALA A 90 -11.44 0.30 17.19
CA ALA A 90 -10.25 0.55 16.40
C ALA A 90 -10.59 1.01 14.97
N SER A 91 -11.58 0.39 14.34
CA SER A 91 -11.99 0.70 12.97
C SER A 91 -12.69 2.07 12.86
N GLU A 92 -13.41 2.50 13.90
CA GLU A 92 -14.12 3.79 13.95
C GLU A 92 -13.20 4.96 14.38
N GLU A 93 -12.26 4.74 15.29
CA GLU A 93 -11.38 5.80 15.82
C GLU A 93 -10.03 5.91 15.08
N TRP A 94 -9.48 4.78 14.64
CA TRP A 94 -8.13 4.69 14.07
C TRP A 94 -8.10 4.27 12.61
N GLY A 95 -9.05 3.43 12.18
CA GLY A 95 -9.00 2.79 10.87
C GLY A 95 -7.88 1.76 10.72
N PHE A 96 -7.08 1.53 11.76
CA PHE A 96 -5.89 0.68 11.82
C PHE A 96 -5.84 -0.05 13.15
N PHE A 97 -5.37 -1.30 13.14
CA PHE A 97 -5.05 -2.07 14.35
C PHE A 97 -4.07 -3.20 14.04
N GLN A 98 -3.40 -3.73 15.06
CA GLN A 98 -2.64 -4.97 14.98
C GLN A 98 -3.48 -6.13 15.52
N VAL A 99 -3.34 -7.30 14.90
CA VAL A 99 -3.93 -8.55 15.38
C VAL A 99 -2.85 -9.58 15.68
N VAL A 100 -3.09 -10.38 16.74
CA VAL A 100 -2.31 -11.58 17.08
C VAL A 100 -3.24 -12.76 17.33
N ASN A 101 -2.64 -13.96 17.46
CA ASN A 101 -3.37 -15.22 17.60
C ASN A 101 -4.43 -15.43 16.48
N HIS A 102 -4.12 -14.89 15.30
CA HIS A 102 -5.00 -14.81 14.13
C HIS A 102 -5.08 -16.12 13.32
N GLY A 103 -4.48 -17.21 13.79
CA GLY A 103 -4.56 -18.53 13.16
C GLY A 103 -3.60 -18.78 11.99
N VAL A 104 -3.07 -17.75 11.33
CA VAL A 104 -1.99 -17.90 10.33
C VAL A 104 -0.70 -18.41 11.01
N PRO A 105 -0.10 -19.54 10.56
CA PRO A 105 1.14 -20.06 11.14
C PRO A 105 2.31 -19.09 10.97
N LEU A 106 3.12 -18.92 12.02
CA LEU A 106 4.31 -18.05 11.97
C LEU A 106 5.30 -18.46 10.86
N SER A 107 5.47 -19.77 10.65
CA SER A 107 6.33 -20.28 9.56
C SER A 107 5.87 -19.83 8.18
N VAL A 108 4.57 -19.60 7.97
CA VAL A 108 4.04 -19.08 6.71
C VAL A 108 4.35 -17.59 6.56
N LEU A 109 4.29 -16.81 7.65
CA LEU A 109 4.66 -15.40 7.66
C LEU A 109 6.15 -15.19 7.38
N ASP A 110 6.99 -15.97 8.08
CA ASP A 110 8.44 -15.92 7.93
C ASP A 110 8.85 -16.32 6.50
N GLU A 111 8.33 -17.45 6.01
CA GLU A 111 8.66 -17.95 4.68
C GLU A 111 8.13 -17.03 3.57
N MET A 112 7.00 -16.33 3.79
CA MET A 112 6.50 -15.35 2.84
C MET A 112 7.45 -14.16 2.75
N THR A 113 7.94 -13.68 3.89
CA THR A 113 8.94 -12.60 3.96
C THR A 113 10.23 -13.01 3.23
N GLU A 114 10.73 -14.21 3.49
CA GLU A 114 11.90 -14.78 2.79
C GLU A 114 11.64 -14.97 1.30
N GLY A 115 10.41 -15.35 0.90
CA GLY A 115 10.01 -15.43 -0.50
C GLY A 115 10.14 -14.10 -1.24
N VAL A 116 9.74 -12.99 -0.61
CA VAL A 116 9.94 -11.65 -1.18
C VAL A 116 11.42 -11.31 -1.31
N ILE A 117 12.23 -11.64 -0.30
CA ILE A 117 13.68 -11.42 -0.34
C ILE A 117 14.28 -12.22 -1.50
N ARG A 118 14.04 -13.54 -1.58
CA ARG A 118 14.55 -14.40 -2.65
C ARG A 118 14.17 -13.89 -4.03
N PHE A 119 12.93 -13.44 -4.23
CA PHE A 119 12.51 -12.88 -5.51
C PHE A 119 13.26 -11.60 -5.89
N ASN A 120 13.55 -10.72 -4.93
CA ASN A 120 14.21 -9.43 -5.22
C ASN A 120 15.74 -9.57 -5.30
N GLU A 121 16.34 -10.49 -4.55
CA GLU A 121 17.78 -10.77 -4.50
C GLU A 121 18.29 -11.72 -5.61
N GLN A 122 17.39 -12.36 -6.36
CA GLN A 122 17.80 -13.18 -7.51
C GLN A 122 18.30 -12.34 -8.70
N ASP A 123 18.83 -13.03 -9.72
CA ASP A 123 19.32 -12.43 -10.95
C ASP A 123 18.28 -11.51 -11.62
N ASP A 124 18.75 -10.36 -12.12
CA ASP A 124 17.90 -9.37 -12.78
C ASP A 124 17.13 -9.95 -13.96
N GLU A 125 17.72 -10.89 -14.70
CA GLU A 125 17.05 -11.52 -15.85
C GLU A 125 15.83 -12.36 -15.44
N GLU A 126 15.81 -12.92 -14.23
CA GLU A 126 14.64 -13.64 -13.71
C GLU A 126 13.54 -12.65 -13.30
N LYS A 127 13.88 -11.56 -12.61
CA LYS A 127 12.93 -10.51 -12.22
C LYS A 127 12.31 -9.82 -13.43
N LYS A 128 13.12 -9.52 -14.45
CA LYS A 128 12.70 -8.84 -15.69
C LYS A 128 11.59 -9.57 -16.45
N LYS A 129 11.46 -10.90 -16.31
CA LYS A 129 10.37 -11.68 -16.90
C LYS A 129 8.99 -11.22 -16.41
N TYR A 130 8.94 -10.70 -15.20
CA TYR A 130 7.73 -10.19 -14.56
C TYR A 130 7.58 -8.67 -14.75
N HIS A 131 8.58 -7.97 -15.29
CA HIS A 131 8.48 -6.52 -15.49
C HIS A 131 7.46 -6.19 -16.57
N THR A 132 6.41 -5.48 -16.17
CA THR A 132 5.39 -4.97 -17.09
C THR A 132 4.62 -3.82 -16.45
N ARG A 133 4.04 -2.98 -17.31
CA ARG A 133 3.06 -1.95 -16.96
C ARG A 133 1.65 -2.29 -17.46
N ASP A 134 1.49 -3.44 -18.12
CA ASP A 134 0.20 -3.97 -18.55
C ASP A 134 -0.59 -4.47 -17.35
N ARG A 135 -1.69 -3.77 -17.03
CA ARG A 135 -2.57 -4.06 -15.90
C ARG A 135 -3.48 -5.26 -16.12
N ALA A 136 -3.53 -5.82 -17.33
CA ALA A 136 -4.27 -7.05 -17.60
C ALA A 136 -3.53 -8.31 -17.09
N LYS A 137 -2.24 -8.18 -16.72
CA LYS A 137 -1.46 -9.29 -16.17
C LYS A 137 -1.84 -9.56 -14.72
N LYS A 138 -1.92 -10.84 -14.36
CA LYS A 138 -2.17 -11.29 -12.99
C LYS A 138 -0.94 -11.18 -12.10
N VAL A 139 0.25 -11.26 -12.68
CA VAL A 139 1.53 -11.18 -11.96
C VAL A 139 2.42 -10.17 -12.67
N TRP A 140 2.94 -9.21 -11.92
CA TRP A 140 3.89 -8.23 -12.47
C TRP A 140 4.82 -7.67 -11.41
N TYR A 141 5.96 -7.16 -11.87
CA TYR A 141 7.00 -6.53 -11.08
C TYR A 141 7.26 -5.11 -11.57
N ASN A 142 7.21 -4.11 -10.69
CA ASN A 142 7.69 -2.76 -10.96
C ASN A 142 7.90 -1.98 -9.65
N SER A 143 8.57 -0.83 -9.73
CA SER A 143 8.79 0.04 -8.55
C SER A 143 7.60 0.93 -8.22
N ASN A 144 6.93 1.45 -9.26
CA ASN A 144 5.84 2.41 -9.12
C ASN A 144 4.82 2.18 -10.24
N PHE A 145 3.56 1.88 -9.91
CA PHE A 145 2.51 1.71 -10.91
C PHE A 145 2.10 3.03 -11.58
N ASP A 146 2.30 4.14 -10.87
CA ASP A 146 1.98 5.53 -11.21
C ASP A 146 3.23 6.34 -11.59
N LEU A 147 4.33 5.67 -11.95
CA LEU A 147 5.65 6.29 -12.22
C LEU A 147 5.57 7.55 -13.12
N TYR A 148 4.77 7.50 -14.19
CA TYR A 148 4.67 8.57 -15.18
C TYR A 148 3.65 9.67 -14.83
N VAL A 149 2.90 9.50 -13.73
CA VAL A 149 1.85 10.45 -13.29
C VAL A 149 2.22 11.10 -11.95
N SER A 150 2.90 10.35 -11.07
CA SER A 150 3.40 10.82 -9.78
C SER A 150 4.41 11.96 -9.91
N LYS A 151 4.42 12.88 -8.94
CA LYS A 151 5.39 13.99 -8.84
C LYS A 151 6.80 13.49 -8.51
N ALA A 152 6.88 12.50 -7.63
CA ALA A 152 8.10 11.81 -7.24
C ALA A 152 7.83 10.30 -7.15
N ALA A 153 8.78 9.50 -7.60
CA ALA A 153 8.75 8.05 -7.48
C ALA A 153 8.97 7.64 -6.01
N ASN A 154 8.36 6.52 -5.61
CA ASN A 154 8.60 5.92 -4.31
C ASN A 154 9.85 5.03 -4.34
N TRP A 155 10.59 5.01 -3.22
CA TRP A 155 11.80 4.21 -3.02
C TRP A 155 11.46 2.76 -2.61
N ARG A 156 10.90 2.01 -3.56
CA ARG A 156 10.54 0.58 -3.38
C ARG A 156 10.50 -0.16 -4.69
N ASP A 157 10.56 -1.48 -4.59
CA ASP A 157 10.17 -2.42 -5.63
C ASP A 157 8.95 -3.23 -5.18
N THR A 158 8.14 -3.71 -6.12
CA THR A 158 6.92 -4.45 -5.80
C THR A 158 6.66 -5.55 -6.81
N LEU A 159 6.53 -6.77 -6.29
CA LEU A 159 5.90 -7.88 -7.00
C LEU A 159 4.43 -7.91 -6.62
N THR A 160 3.55 -7.77 -7.58
CA THR A 160 2.10 -7.86 -7.38
C THR A 160 1.57 -9.16 -7.96
N VAL A 161 0.70 -9.80 -7.19
CA VAL A 161 -0.03 -11.00 -7.57
C VAL A 161 -1.52 -10.77 -7.33
N ASN A 162 -2.30 -10.72 -8.40
CA ASN A 162 -3.76 -10.63 -8.35
C ASN A 162 -4.37 -12.03 -8.43
N MET A 163 -5.05 -12.43 -7.37
CA MET A 163 -5.78 -13.69 -7.28
C MET A 163 -7.28 -13.43 -7.26
N ILE A 164 -8.03 -14.25 -8.00
CA ILE A 164 -9.48 -14.21 -8.01
C ILE A 164 -9.98 -15.53 -7.43
N ARG A 165 -10.88 -15.47 -6.45
CA ARG A 165 -11.38 -16.66 -5.75
C ARG A 165 -12.07 -17.65 -6.69
N SER A 166 -12.83 -17.13 -7.65
CA SER A 166 -13.49 -17.92 -8.71
C SER A 166 -12.59 -18.37 -9.86
N ASP A 167 -11.35 -17.88 -9.97
CA ASP A 167 -10.41 -18.21 -11.04
C ASP A 167 -9.01 -18.51 -10.46
N PRO A 168 -8.79 -19.76 -10.01
CA PRO A 168 -7.54 -20.16 -9.37
C PRO A 168 -6.32 -19.88 -10.27
N MET A 169 -5.31 -19.24 -9.69
CA MET A 169 -4.07 -18.93 -10.38
C MET A 169 -3.32 -20.20 -10.79
N ASN A 170 -2.82 -20.23 -12.03
CA ASN A 170 -1.86 -21.24 -12.45
C ASN A 170 -0.52 -21.01 -11.72
N PRO A 171 -0.02 -21.95 -10.90
CA PRO A 171 1.22 -21.77 -10.15
C PRO A 171 2.44 -21.44 -11.03
N GLU A 172 2.45 -21.89 -12.29
CA GLU A 172 3.55 -21.58 -13.22
C GLU A 172 3.63 -20.10 -13.64
N GLU A 173 2.55 -19.33 -13.43
CA GLU A 173 2.57 -17.87 -13.62
C GLU A 173 3.32 -17.13 -12.50
N LEU A 174 3.56 -17.78 -11.36
CA LEU A 174 4.28 -17.19 -10.23
C LEU A 174 5.80 -17.41 -10.33
N PRO A 175 6.61 -16.46 -9.84
CA PRO A 175 8.05 -16.64 -9.74
C PRO A 175 8.41 -17.84 -8.87
N THR A 176 9.26 -18.73 -9.38
CA THR A 176 9.70 -19.93 -8.66
C THR A 176 10.24 -19.61 -7.26
N ALA A 177 10.90 -18.45 -7.09
CA ALA A 177 11.47 -17.99 -5.82
C ALA A 177 10.45 -17.87 -4.66
N CYS A 178 9.17 -17.59 -4.97
CA CYS A 178 8.13 -17.35 -3.98
C CYS A 178 6.79 -18.06 -4.29
N ARG A 179 6.75 -18.92 -5.30
CA ARG A 179 5.52 -19.54 -5.84
C ARG A 179 4.68 -20.25 -4.77
N ASP A 180 5.25 -21.27 -4.16
CA ASP A 180 4.48 -22.17 -3.28
C ASP A 180 4.00 -21.44 -2.03
N ILE A 181 4.90 -20.63 -1.44
CA ILE A 181 4.56 -19.84 -0.27
C ILE A 181 3.53 -18.75 -0.57
N THR A 182 3.57 -18.10 -1.74
CA THR A 182 2.56 -17.10 -2.11
C THR A 182 1.16 -17.74 -2.16
N ILE A 183 1.05 -18.97 -2.67
CA ILE A 183 -0.23 -19.71 -2.71
C ILE A 183 -0.68 -20.11 -1.30
N GLU A 184 0.23 -20.60 -0.46
CA GLU A 184 -0.09 -20.99 0.92
C GLU A 184 -0.48 -19.77 1.79
N TYR A 185 0.26 -18.68 1.68
CA TYR A 185 -0.02 -17.42 2.35
C TYR A 185 -1.37 -16.86 1.92
N ALA A 186 -1.68 -16.83 0.62
CA ALA A 186 -2.97 -16.39 0.11
C ALA A 186 -4.15 -17.16 0.71
N LYS A 187 -4.03 -18.49 0.87
CA LYS A 187 -5.07 -19.32 1.49
C LYS A 187 -5.29 -18.93 2.95
N ASN A 188 -4.23 -18.79 3.73
CA ASN A 188 -4.30 -18.42 5.14
C ASN A 188 -4.90 -17.02 5.32
N ILE A 189 -4.46 -16.05 4.53
CA ILE A 189 -4.98 -14.68 4.56
C ILE A 189 -6.43 -14.61 4.11
N THR A 190 -6.85 -15.43 3.15
CA THR A 190 -8.27 -15.51 2.75
C THR A 190 -9.14 -15.93 3.93
N VAL A 191 -8.73 -16.96 4.68
CA VAL A 191 -9.45 -17.43 5.87
C VAL A 191 -9.50 -16.36 6.96
N LEU A 192 -8.38 -15.69 7.23
CA LEU A 192 -8.33 -14.60 8.20
C LEU A 192 -9.20 -13.41 7.77
N GLY A 193 -9.12 -13.00 6.50
CA GLY A 193 -9.93 -11.92 5.94
C GLY A 193 -11.42 -12.22 6.03
N ASP A 194 -11.80 -13.46 5.69
CA ASP A 194 -13.16 -13.97 5.87
C ASP A 194 -13.60 -13.82 7.34
N ALA A 195 -12.80 -14.26 8.31
CA ALA A 195 -13.14 -14.13 9.74
C ALA A 195 -13.26 -12.66 10.20
N LEU A 196 -12.37 -11.77 9.75
CA LEU A 196 -12.43 -10.34 10.08
C LEU A 196 -13.69 -9.67 9.53
N PHE A 197 -14.12 -10.03 8.32
CA PHE A 197 -15.39 -9.54 7.75
C PHE A 197 -16.61 -10.02 8.53
N GLU A 198 -16.58 -11.21 9.13
CA GLU A 198 -17.65 -11.68 10.03
C GLU A 198 -17.74 -10.82 11.28
N LEU A 199 -16.62 -10.60 11.96
CA LEU A 199 -16.55 -9.76 13.17
C LEU A 199 -17.00 -8.32 12.90
N LEU A 200 -16.58 -7.74 11.76
CA LEU A 200 -17.02 -6.41 11.34
C LEU A 200 -18.51 -6.37 11.00
N SER A 201 -19.06 -7.42 10.37
CA SER A 201 -20.50 -7.49 10.09
C SER A 201 -21.31 -7.51 11.38
N GLU A 202 -20.91 -8.35 12.36
CA GLU A 202 -21.55 -8.42 13.66
C GLU A 202 -21.46 -7.08 14.42
N GLY A 203 -20.28 -6.45 14.43
CA GLY A 203 -20.08 -5.14 15.06
C GLY A 203 -20.86 -3.99 14.39
N LEU A 204 -21.19 -4.13 13.11
CA LEU A 204 -22.09 -3.22 12.41
C LEU A 204 -23.58 -3.48 12.74
N GLY A 205 -23.91 -4.55 13.47
CA GLY A 205 -25.28 -4.98 13.77
C GLY A 205 -25.92 -5.79 12.64
N LEU A 206 -25.11 -6.34 11.73
CA LEU A 206 -25.54 -7.13 10.58
C LEU A 206 -25.41 -8.63 10.88
N LYS A 207 -25.92 -9.46 9.96
CA LYS A 207 -25.63 -10.91 10.00
C LYS A 207 -24.13 -11.13 9.79
N PRO A 208 -23.48 -12.12 10.46
CA PRO A 208 -22.05 -12.36 10.33
C PRO A 208 -21.58 -12.48 8.87
N ASP A 209 -22.37 -13.10 8.01
CA ASP A 209 -21.98 -13.33 6.61
C ASP A 209 -22.32 -12.17 5.65
N HIS A 210 -22.75 -11.00 6.14
CA HIS A 210 -23.22 -9.90 5.30
C HIS A 210 -22.10 -9.36 4.38
N LEU A 211 -20.97 -8.93 4.94
CA LEU A 211 -19.87 -8.37 4.14
C LEU A 211 -19.25 -9.43 3.20
N LYS A 212 -19.21 -10.70 3.62
CA LYS A 212 -18.80 -11.81 2.73
C LYS A 212 -19.69 -11.92 1.49
N LYS A 213 -21.01 -11.82 1.67
CA LYS A 213 -21.99 -11.87 0.57
C LYS A 213 -21.93 -10.66 -0.37
N MET A 214 -21.28 -9.58 0.05
CA MET A 214 -20.99 -8.43 -0.81
C MET A 214 -19.75 -8.67 -1.71
N ASN A 215 -19.18 -9.88 -1.69
CA ASN A 215 -18.00 -10.26 -2.48
C ASN A 215 -16.75 -9.43 -2.15
N CYS A 216 -16.62 -8.97 -0.89
CA CYS A 216 -15.47 -8.17 -0.42
C CYS A 216 -14.12 -8.91 -0.45
N THR A 217 -14.13 -10.23 -0.65
CA THR A 217 -12.94 -11.11 -0.72
C THR A 217 -12.84 -11.84 -2.05
N GLU A 218 -13.57 -11.42 -3.09
CA GLU A 218 -13.59 -12.13 -4.38
C GLU A 218 -12.29 -11.92 -5.17
N SER A 219 -11.63 -10.79 -4.97
CA SER A 219 -10.29 -10.49 -5.48
C SER A 219 -9.34 -10.17 -4.33
N ILE A 220 -8.15 -10.77 -4.38
CA ILE A 220 -7.08 -10.56 -3.41
C ILE A 220 -5.85 -10.10 -4.20
N ASN A 221 -5.42 -8.87 -3.96
CA ASN A 221 -4.17 -8.36 -4.52
C ASN A 221 -3.08 -8.45 -3.46
N ILE A 222 -2.09 -9.29 -3.70
CA ILE A 222 -0.91 -9.44 -2.83
C ILE A 222 0.20 -8.57 -3.41
N LEU A 223 0.52 -7.50 -2.69
CA LEU A 223 1.57 -6.57 -3.06
C LEU A 223 2.78 -6.81 -2.15
N SER A 224 3.79 -7.47 -2.70
CA SER A 224 5.05 -7.78 -2.00
C SER A 224 6.05 -6.66 -2.21
N HIS A 225 6.17 -5.78 -1.22
CA HIS A 225 7.04 -4.62 -1.24
C HIS A 225 8.43 -4.95 -0.71
N TYR A 226 9.44 -4.49 -1.44
CA TYR A 226 10.85 -4.57 -1.08
C TYR A 226 11.42 -3.15 -1.06
N TYR A 227 11.86 -2.68 0.11
CA TYR A 227 12.43 -1.35 0.29
C TYR A 227 13.92 -1.50 0.59
N PRO A 228 14.82 -1.29 -0.38
CA PRO A 228 16.25 -1.35 -0.11
C PRO A 228 16.69 -0.16 0.75
N ALA A 229 17.86 -0.30 1.37
CA ALA A 229 18.51 0.80 2.08
C ALA A 229 18.62 2.05 1.18
N CYS A 230 18.23 3.20 1.71
CA CYS A 230 18.28 4.48 1.02
C CYS A 230 19.50 5.28 1.50
N PRO A 231 20.32 5.86 0.59
CA PRO A 231 21.44 6.71 0.98
C PRO A 231 20.99 8.09 1.50
N GLU A 232 19.83 8.59 1.07
CA GLU A 232 19.27 9.90 1.44
C GLU A 232 17.76 9.76 1.80
N PRO A 233 17.41 8.98 2.85
CA PRO A 233 16.02 8.66 3.21
C PRO A 233 15.18 9.88 3.55
N GLU A 234 15.80 10.96 4.04
CA GLU A 234 15.16 12.23 4.34
C GLU A 234 14.63 12.98 3.10
N LEU A 235 15.07 12.59 1.89
CA LEU A 235 14.66 13.22 0.64
C LEU A 235 13.54 12.46 -0.09
N THR A 236 13.14 11.28 0.40
CA THR A 236 12.19 10.41 -0.31
C THR A 236 11.28 9.64 0.66
N LEU A 237 10.38 8.82 0.10
CA LEU A 237 9.48 7.95 0.86
C LEU A 237 9.48 6.54 0.25
N GLY A 238 9.33 5.53 1.08
CA GLY A 238 9.03 4.17 0.65
C GLY A 238 7.65 4.07 -0.03
N ILE A 239 6.63 4.75 0.49
CA ILE A 239 5.31 4.96 -0.13
C ILE A 239 4.79 6.35 0.25
N THR A 240 4.26 7.08 -0.75
CA THR A 240 3.58 8.37 -0.59
C THR A 240 2.36 8.25 0.32
N GLU A 241 1.96 9.33 0.99
CA GLU A 241 0.68 9.37 1.70
C GLU A 241 -0.49 9.00 0.79
N HIS A 242 -1.36 8.11 1.28
CA HIS A 242 -2.54 7.65 0.56
C HIS A 242 -3.53 6.95 1.49
N THR A 243 -4.73 6.66 0.97
CA THR A 243 -5.66 5.69 1.54
C THR A 243 -5.81 4.49 0.62
N ASP A 244 -6.18 3.34 1.19
CA ASP A 244 -6.38 2.11 0.44
C ASP A 244 -7.76 2.11 -0.23
N VAL A 245 -7.80 1.81 -1.53
CA VAL A 245 -9.04 1.79 -2.33
C VAL A 245 -9.78 0.45 -2.31
N VAL A 246 -9.59 -0.33 -1.26
CA VAL A 246 -10.17 -1.66 -1.10
C VAL A 246 -11.13 -1.72 0.08
N PHE A 247 -11.65 -2.90 0.43
CA PHE A 247 -12.45 -3.03 1.65
C PHE A 247 -11.56 -3.12 2.88
N LEU A 248 -10.58 -4.02 2.85
CA LEU A 248 -9.71 -4.30 3.98
C LEU A 248 -8.32 -4.67 3.48
N THR A 249 -7.30 -4.16 4.16
CA THR A 249 -5.91 -4.54 3.92
C THR A 249 -5.39 -5.30 5.14
N ILE A 250 -4.71 -6.42 4.90
CA ILE A 250 -3.96 -7.17 5.92
C ILE A 250 -2.49 -7.12 5.53
N LEU A 251 -1.65 -6.60 6.41
CA LEU A 251 -0.26 -6.28 6.14
C LEU A 251 0.66 -7.10 7.05
N LEU A 252 1.50 -7.91 6.41
CA LEU A 252 2.70 -8.50 7.00
C LEU A 252 3.88 -7.53 6.84
N GLN A 253 4.71 -7.38 7.86
CA GLN A 253 5.96 -6.63 7.80
C GLN A 253 7.06 -7.35 8.58
N ASN A 254 8.31 -7.19 8.15
CA ASN A 254 9.47 -7.65 8.93
C ASN A 254 9.74 -6.71 10.12
N ASP A 255 10.87 -6.93 10.80
CA ASP A 255 11.30 -6.19 11.99
C ASP A 255 11.78 -4.76 11.72
N ILE A 256 11.81 -4.32 10.45
CA ILE A 256 12.17 -2.95 10.07
C ILE A 256 10.91 -2.10 9.94
N GLY A 257 10.79 -1.10 10.83
CA GLY A 257 9.71 -0.13 10.83
C GLY A 257 9.71 0.80 9.61
N GLY A 258 8.72 1.69 9.55
CA GLY A 258 8.61 2.70 8.49
C GLY A 258 7.17 3.04 8.11
N LEU A 259 6.21 2.17 8.44
CA LEU A 259 4.79 2.48 8.30
C LEU A 259 4.39 3.59 9.30
N GLN A 260 3.74 4.63 8.79
CA GLN A 260 3.14 5.69 9.58
C GLN A 260 1.65 5.84 9.24
N VAL A 261 0.83 6.03 10.26
CA VAL A 261 -0.62 6.24 10.15
C VAL A 261 -0.94 7.67 10.60
N PHE A 262 -1.80 8.37 9.87
CA PHE A 262 -2.22 9.72 10.21
C PHE A 262 -3.38 9.68 11.21
N HIS A 263 -3.14 10.07 12.46
CA HIS A 263 -4.15 10.05 13.51
C HIS A 263 -4.12 11.34 14.32
N LYS A 264 -5.27 12.04 14.44
CA LYS A 264 -5.40 13.31 15.17
C LYS A 264 -4.37 14.37 14.72
N ASN A 265 -4.30 14.60 13.41
CA ASN A 265 -3.42 15.58 12.76
C ASN A 265 -1.92 15.36 12.94
N ARG A 266 -1.49 14.11 13.11
CA ARG A 266 -0.07 13.73 13.21
C ARG A 266 0.18 12.36 12.62
N TRP A 267 1.39 12.17 12.13
CA TRP A 267 1.90 10.85 11.76
C TRP A 267 2.32 10.08 13.01
N VAL A 268 1.84 8.85 13.13
CA VAL A 268 2.13 7.91 14.22
C VAL A 268 2.85 6.70 13.65
N ASP A 269 4.02 6.38 14.19
CA ASP A 269 4.77 5.18 13.79
C ASP A 269 4.05 3.91 14.23
N VAL A 270 3.96 2.94 13.32
CA VAL A 270 3.49 1.60 13.64
C VAL A 270 4.69 0.71 13.87
N HIS A 271 4.93 0.33 15.12
CA HIS A 271 6.05 -0.55 15.45
C HIS A 271 5.76 -2.00 14.99
N PRO A 272 6.69 -2.64 14.29
CA PRO A 272 6.57 -4.07 13.97
C PRO A 272 6.54 -4.90 15.26
N THR A 273 5.53 -5.77 15.38
CA THR A 273 5.42 -6.74 16.47
C THR A 273 5.60 -8.14 15.90
N PRO A 274 6.53 -8.97 16.40
CA PRO A 274 6.73 -10.32 15.90
C PRO A 274 5.43 -11.14 15.89
N GLY A 275 5.11 -11.73 14.74
CA GLY A 275 3.92 -12.55 14.56
C GLY A 275 2.59 -11.79 14.56
N ALA A 276 2.60 -10.45 14.56
CA ALA A 276 1.39 -9.65 14.39
C ALA A 276 1.18 -9.26 12.92
N LEU A 277 -0.08 -9.10 12.55
CA LEU A 277 -0.48 -8.51 11.26
C LEU A 277 -1.15 -7.16 11.51
N VAL A 278 -0.84 -6.17 10.68
CA VAL A 278 -1.55 -4.89 10.70
C VAL A 278 -2.79 -5.01 9.81
N VAL A 279 -3.93 -4.53 10.28
CA VAL A 279 -5.19 -4.50 9.53
C VAL A 279 -5.62 -3.06 9.40
N ASN A 280 -6.06 -2.65 8.22
CA ASN A 280 -6.65 -1.34 8.01
C ASN A 280 -7.88 -1.35 7.11
N ILE A 281 -8.77 -0.42 7.42
CA ILE A 281 -10.01 -0.18 6.67
C ILE A 281 -9.66 0.60 5.40
N GLY A 282 -10.21 0.15 4.27
CA GLY A 282 -10.11 0.86 3.00
C GLY A 282 -11.37 1.68 2.66
N ASP A 283 -11.25 2.51 1.64
CA ASP A 283 -12.28 3.44 1.17
C ASP A 283 -13.60 2.74 0.84
N LEU A 284 -13.60 1.54 0.24
CA LEU A 284 -14.83 0.81 -0.07
C LEU A 284 -15.58 0.41 1.19
N LEU A 285 -14.87 0.03 2.25
CA LEU A 285 -15.50 -0.35 3.51
C LEU A 285 -15.99 0.87 4.30
N GLN A 286 -15.29 2.01 4.22
CA GLN A 286 -15.80 3.28 4.75
C GLN A 286 -17.09 3.72 4.05
N ILE A 287 -17.13 3.63 2.71
CA ILE A 287 -18.32 3.96 1.92
C ILE A 287 -19.49 3.04 2.30
N THR A 288 -19.28 1.73 2.27
CA THR A 288 -20.35 0.74 2.50
C THR A 288 -20.85 0.75 3.93
N SER A 289 -19.99 1.07 4.91
CA SER A 289 -20.39 1.28 6.30
C SER A 289 -21.05 2.63 6.58
N ASN A 290 -21.31 3.44 5.55
CA ASN A 290 -21.88 4.79 5.65
C ASN A 290 -21.07 5.72 6.58
N ASP A 291 -19.75 5.72 6.42
CA ASP A 291 -18.80 6.52 7.21
C ASP A 291 -18.65 6.06 8.67
N ARG A 292 -19.16 4.89 9.07
CA ARG A 292 -18.90 4.36 10.42
C ARG A 292 -17.44 3.95 10.56
N LEU A 293 -16.95 3.09 9.67
CA LEU A 293 -15.56 2.63 9.67
C LEU A 293 -14.69 3.62 8.89
N LYS A 294 -13.46 3.88 9.35
CA LYS A 294 -12.63 4.96 8.79
C LYS A 294 -11.45 4.43 7.99
N SER A 295 -11.41 4.74 6.70
CA SER A 295 -10.20 4.67 5.90
C SER A 295 -9.30 5.86 6.24
N VAL A 296 -8.02 5.59 6.51
CA VAL A 296 -7.10 6.57 7.08
C VAL A 296 -5.83 6.67 6.26
N GLU A 297 -5.32 7.90 6.14
CA GLU A 297 -4.09 8.19 5.43
C GLU A 297 -2.91 7.52 6.11
N HIS A 298 -2.07 6.86 5.31
CA HIS A 298 -0.86 6.20 5.77
C HIS A 298 0.26 6.41 4.75
N ARG A 299 1.51 6.35 5.21
CA ARG A 299 2.72 6.47 4.37
C ARG A 299 3.79 5.48 4.85
N VAL A 300 4.82 5.28 4.02
CA VAL A 300 5.98 4.47 4.42
C VAL A 300 7.25 5.29 4.25
N LEU A 301 8.01 5.45 5.33
CA LEU A 301 9.30 6.13 5.32
C LEU A 301 10.37 5.30 4.61
N ALA A 302 11.31 5.98 3.93
CA ALA A 302 12.56 5.36 3.52
C ALA A 302 13.50 5.23 4.72
N ASN A 303 14.43 4.28 4.68
CA ASN A 303 15.33 3.99 5.80
C ASN A 303 16.76 3.73 5.31
N HIS A 304 17.76 4.11 6.11
CA HIS A 304 19.16 3.72 5.88
C HIS A 304 19.40 2.22 6.08
N ALA A 305 18.61 1.57 6.93
CA ALA A 305 18.60 0.13 7.11
C ALA A 305 17.66 -0.54 6.10
N GLY A 306 18.05 -1.70 5.60
CA GLY A 306 17.22 -2.49 4.71
C GLY A 306 17.81 -3.87 4.41
N PRO A 307 17.07 -4.72 3.68
CA PRO A 307 15.77 -4.39 3.11
C PRO A 307 14.64 -4.45 4.14
N ARG A 308 13.78 -3.42 4.17
CA ARG A 308 12.45 -3.56 4.79
C ARG A 308 11.58 -4.37 3.83
N ILE A 309 10.79 -5.28 4.38
CA ILE A 309 9.86 -6.11 3.63
C ILE A 309 8.46 -5.87 4.19
N SER A 310 7.48 -5.73 3.30
CA SER A 310 6.09 -5.82 3.70
C SER A 310 5.22 -6.41 2.61
N VAL A 311 4.23 -7.20 2.99
CA VAL A 311 3.29 -7.85 2.07
C VAL A 311 1.89 -7.38 2.39
N GLY A 312 1.37 -6.46 1.57
CA GLY A 312 0.00 -5.96 1.68
C GLY A 312 -0.96 -6.89 0.95
N CYS A 313 -1.94 -7.44 1.66
CA CYS A 313 -3.01 -8.25 1.10
C CYS A 313 -4.31 -7.45 1.06
N PHE A 314 -4.68 -7.05 -0.14
CA PHE A 314 -5.77 -6.12 -0.38
C PHE A 314 -7.01 -6.95 -0.74
N LEU A 315 -7.97 -7.00 0.18
CA LEU A 315 -9.23 -7.74 0.02
C LEU A 315 -10.27 -6.83 -0.64
N THR A 316 -10.67 -7.21 -1.85
CA THR A 316 -11.58 -6.40 -2.66
C THR A 316 -12.56 -7.23 -3.50
N THR A 317 -13.48 -6.52 -4.16
CA THR A 317 -14.39 -7.08 -5.16
C THR A 317 -13.73 -7.15 -6.54
N ARG A 318 -14.36 -7.88 -7.47
CA ARG A 318 -13.97 -7.87 -8.88
C ARG A 318 -14.48 -6.61 -9.56
N PHE A 319 -13.55 -5.79 -10.05
CA PHE A 319 -13.90 -4.59 -10.79
C PHE A 319 -14.10 -4.81 -12.30
N ASP A 320 -13.70 -5.97 -12.82
CA ASP A 320 -13.83 -6.36 -14.24
C ASP A 320 -15.22 -6.90 -14.59
N VAL A 321 -16.05 -7.17 -13.57
CA VAL A 321 -17.42 -7.66 -13.73
C VAL A 321 -18.39 -6.54 -13.41
N GLU A 322 -19.40 -6.38 -14.27
CA GLU A 322 -20.53 -5.50 -14.00
C GLU A 322 -21.35 -6.09 -12.85
N ALA A 323 -21.54 -5.30 -11.80
CA ALA A 323 -22.19 -5.69 -10.57
C ALA A 323 -23.22 -4.63 -10.17
N GLU A 324 -24.04 -4.95 -9.16
CA GLU A 324 -24.91 -3.95 -8.52
C GLU A 324 -24.08 -2.74 -8.07
N PRO A 325 -24.63 -1.51 -8.16
CA PRO A 325 -23.93 -0.31 -7.72
C PRO A 325 -23.47 -0.41 -6.26
N ASN A 326 -22.20 -0.08 -6.01
CA ASN A 326 -21.67 0.03 -4.67
C ASN A 326 -22.20 1.30 -4.00
N GLY A 327 -22.33 1.28 -2.68
CA GLY A 327 -22.76 2.40 -1.87
C GLY A 327 -23.04 1.96 -0.43
N PRO A 328 -23.59 2.84 0.41
CA PRO A 328 -23.90 2.50 1.79
C PRO A 328 -24.85 1.29 1.90
N ILE A 329 -24.59 0.41 2.87
CA ILE A 329 -25.45 -0.73 3.19
C ILE A 329 -26.81 -0.21 3.64
N LYS A 330 -27.89 -0.73 3.05
CA LYS A 330 -29.25 -0.20 3.26
C LYS A 330 -29.68 -0.29 4.72
N GLU A 331 -29.29 -1.35 5.41
CA GLU A 331 -29.56 -1.60 6.82
C GLU A 331 -28.85 -0.60 7.75
N LEU A 332 -27.81 0.10 7.28
CA LEU A 332 -27.08 1.11 8.03
C LEU A 332 -27.59 2.54 7.78
N ILE A 333 -28.56 2.70 6.88
CA ILE A 333 -29.16 4.00 6.55
C ILE A 333 -30.49 4.16 7.28
N SER A 334 -30.71 5.33 7.86
CA SER A 334 -31.97 5.69 8.52
C SER A 334 -32.20 7.21 8.46
N GLU A 335 -33.32 7.70 8.99
CA GLU A 335 -33.54 9.14 9.16
C GLU A 335 -32.49 9.80 10.08
N SER A 336 -31.98 9.05 11.07
CA SER A 336 -30.93 9.53 11.99
C SER A 336 -29.51 9.30 11.46
N SER A 337 -29.34 8.45 10.44
CA SER A 337 -28.08 8.23 9.73
C SER A 337 -28.33 8.25 8.21
N PRO A 338 -28.50 9.44 7.61
CA PRO A 338 -28.74 9.57 6.17
C PRO A 338 -27.50 9.11 5.37
N PRO A 339 -27.67 8.78 4.08
CA PRO A 339 -26.55 8.37 3.24
C PRO A 339 -25.52 9.49 3.09
N VAL A 340 -24.28 9.22 3.49
CA VAL A 340 -23.12 10.11 3.30
C VAL A 340 -22.58 10.00 1.88
N TYR A 341 -22.75 8.83 1.26
CA TYR A 341 -22.24 8.52 -0.08
C TYR A 341 -23.37 8.15 -1.03
N ARG A 342 -23.25 8.57 -2.29
CA ARG A 342 -24.11 8.10 -3.39
C ARG A 342 -23.64 6.73 -3.90
N GLN A 343 -24.49 6.09 -4.68
CA GLN A 343 -24.12 4.88 -5.40
C GLN A 343 -23.21 5.16 -6.60
N PHE A 344 -22.37 4.19 -6.94
CA PHE A 344 -21.45 4.23 -8.09
C PHE A 344 -21.16 2.83 -8.65
N SER A 345 -20.69 2.77 -9.90
CA SER A 345 -20.28 1.51 -10.53
C SER A 345 -18.82 1.18 -10.23
N ASN A 346 -18.45 -0.10 -10.31
CA ASN A 346 -17.05 -0.56 -10.24
C ASN A 346 -16.16 0.19 -11.23
N LYS A 347 -16.64 0.38 -12.47
CA LYS A 347 -15.92 1.11 -13.50
C LYS A 347 -15.65 2.56 -13.11
N GLU A 348 -16.66 3.26 -12.59
CA GLU A 348 -16.50 4.66 -12.16
C GLU A 348 -15.43 4.77 -11.06
N TYR A 349 -15.45 3.85 -10.10
CA TYR A 349 -14.50 3.83 -8.98
C TYR A 349 -13.06 3.60 -9.45
N VAL A 350 -12.83 2.59 -10.29
CA VAL A 350 -11.50 2.23 -10.79
C VAL A 350 -10.92 3.27 -11.74
N ASP A 351 -11.75 3.79 -12.66
CA ASP A 351 -11.32 4.84 -13.59
C ASP A 351 -10.86 6.08 -12.79
N TYR A 352 -11.61 6.47 -11.74
CA TYR A 352 -11.22 7.60 -10.91
C TYR A 352 -9.90 7.35 -10.17
N PHE A 353 -9.75 6.22 -9.48
CA PHE A 353 -8.53 5.87 -8.75
C PHE A 353 -7.27 5.98 -9.62
N PHE A 354 -7.32 5.37 -10.81
CA PHE A 354 -6.16 5.35 -11.69
C PHE A 354 -5.83 6.70 -12.34
N THR A 355 -6.77 7.65 -12.35
CA THR A 355 -6.48 9.03 -12.78
C THR A 355 -5.80 9.86 -11.69
N GLN A 356 -6.01 9.53 -10.41
CA GLN A 356 -5.45 10.31 -9.30
C GLN A 356 -4.04 9.86 -8.91
N GLY A 357 -3.76 8.54 -8.91
CA GLY A 357 -2.48 8.00 -8.40
C GLY A 357 -2.32 8.19 -6.88
N HIS A 358 -1.16 7.84 -6.31
CA HIS A 358 -0.89 8.15 -4.90
C HIS A 358 -0.63 9.65 -4.69
N GLY A 359 -1.00 10.19 -3.52
CA GLY A 359 -0.91 11.62 -3.21
C GLY A 359 -1.90 12.49 -3.99
N GLY A 360 -2.83 11.89 -4.74
CA GLY A 360 -3.97 12.57 -5.35
C GLY A 360 -5.12 12.81 -4.35
N LYS A 361 -6.26 13.33 -4.83
CA LYS A 361 -7.45 13.48 -3.98
C LYS A 361 -7.96 12.10 -3.54
N ARG A 362 -8.45 12.00 -2.30
CA ARG A 362 -9.04 10.77 -1.77
C ARG A 362 -10.18 10.29 -2.65
N CYS A 363 -10.15 9.01 -3.01
CA CYS A 363 -11.13 8.43 -3.94
C CYS A 363 -12.56 8.55 -3.42
N LEU A 364 -12.77 8.29 -2.13
CA LEU A 364 -14.08 8.35 -1.50
C LEU A 364 -14.76 9.74 -1.58
N ASP A 365 -14.00 10.84 -1.61
CA ASP A 365 -14.58 12.19 -1.59
C ASP A 365 -15.39 12.49 -2.85
N ARG A 366 -15.08 11.82 -3.97
CA ARG A 366 -15.82 11.93 -5.24
C ARG A 366 -17.26 11.41 -5.15
N PHE A 367 -17.54 10.58 -4.14
CA PHE A 367 -18.78 9.85 -3.98
C PHE A 367 -19.64 10.36 -2.81
N LYS A 368 -19.21 11.40 -2.10
CA LYS A 368 -20.06 12.06 -1.08
C LYS A 368 -21.29 12.73 -1.72
N VAL A 369 -22.41 12.74 -0.99
CA VAL A 369 -23.69 13.38 -1.40
C VAL A 369 -23.64 14.89 -1.21
#